data_AF-A0A914R1H5-F1
#
_entry.id   AF-A0A914R1H5-F1
#
_cell.length_a   1.000
_cell.length_b   1.000
_cell.length_c   1.000
_cell.angle_alpha   90.00
_cell.angle_beta   90.00
_cell.angle_gamma   90.00
#
_symmetry.space_group_name_H-M   'P 1'
#
loop_
_entity.id
_entity.type
_entity.pdbx_description
1 polymer ?
#
loop_
_entity_poly.entity_id
_entity_poly.type
_entity_poly.pdbx_seq_one_letter_code
_entity_poly.pdbx_strand_id
1 'polypeptide(L)' 'MHQLNYDNEWTPMFLSMLEKKPTIGENAHSHCSYFPKYVVYDVLKIIGKSINEIAIDPKWGFQLVKHNRIVYFQ' A
#
# COMPACT_ATOMS: atom_id res chain seq x y z
N MET A 1 -6.04 -17.84 12.18
CA MET A 1 -5.08 -16.78 11.83
C MET A 1 -3.78 -17.12 12.53
N HIS A 2 -2.76 -17.55 11.79
CA HIS A 2 -1.42 -17.69 12.37
C HIS A 2 -0.84 -16.29 12.50
N GLN A 3 -0.59 -15.87 13.75
CA GLN A 3 0.07 -14.63 14.04
C GLN A 3 1.57 -14.86 13.83
N LEU A 4 2.11 -14.32 12.74
CA LEU A 4 3.56 -14.32 12.53
C LEU A 4 4.16 -13.38 13.60
N ASN A 5 4.99 -13.92 14.49
CA ASN A 5 5.74 -13.13 15.45
C ASN A 5 6.91 -12.49 14.71
N TYR A 6 6.80 -11.20 14.46
CA TYR A 6 7.87 -10.39 13.88
C TYR A 6 8.65 -9.74 15.02
N ASP A 7 9.90 -10.14 15.20
CA ASP A 7 10.83 -9.54 16.18
C ASP A 7 11.51 -8.29 15.57
N ASN A 8 10.68 -7.37 15.06
CA ASN A 8 11.13 -6.20 14.33
C ASN A 8 10.93 -4.94 15.20
N GLU A 9 11.96 -4.11 15.29
CA GLU A 9 11.89 -2.80 15.98
C GLU A 9 11.00 -1.78 15.26
N TRP A 10 10.69 -2.04 13.98
CA TRP A 10 9.90 -1.16 13.12
C TRP A 10 8.90 -1.97 12.29
N THR A 11 7.76 -1.37 11.97
CA THR A 11 6.73 -1.98 11.11
C THR A 11 6.68 -1.27 9.76
N PRO A 12 6.72 -2.00 8.63
CA PRO A 12 6.63 -1.38 7.32
C PRO A 12 5.23 -0.82 7.08
N MET A 13 5.14 0.36 6.46
CA MET A 13 3.85 1.00 6.16
C MET A 13 3.22 0.43 4.88
N PHE A 14 2.76 -0.81 4.97
CA PHE A 14 2.10 -1.52 3.90
C PHE A 14 0.68 -1.88 4.33
N LEU A 15 -0.25 -1.78 3.39
CA LEU A 15 -1.65 -2.19 3.52
C LEU A 15 -1.98 -3.14 2.37
N SER A 16 -2.55 -4.30 2.64
CA SER A 16 -2.97 -5.26 1.63
C SER A 16 -4.46 -5.52 1.71
N MET A 17 -5.14 -5.45 0.56
CA MET A 17 -6.56 -5.75 0.38
C MET A 17 -6.80 -7.10 -0.33
N LEU A 18 -5.77 -7.97 -0.37
CA LEU A 18 -5.84 -9.28 -1.03
C LEU A 18 -6.88 -10.22 -0.39
N GLU A 19 -7.02 -10.16 0.93
CA GLU A 19 -7.91 -11.02 1.70
C GLU A 19 -9.23 -10.32 2.04
N LYS A 20 -10.19 -11.08 2.60
CA LYS A 20 -11.47 -10.52 3.08
C LYS A 20 -11.30 -9.43 4.14
N LYS A 21 -10.19 -9.46 4.89
CA LYS A 21 -9.85 -8.44 5.88
C LYS A 21 -8.54 -7.78 5.45
N PRO A 22 -8.41 -6.45 5.60
CA PRO A 22 -7.16 -5.79 5.34
C PRO A 22 -6.05 -6.32 6.24
N THR A 23 -4.87 -6.53 5.68
CA THR A 23 -3.65 -6.83 6.44
C THR A 23 -2.71 -5.63 6.39
N ILE A 24 -1.91 -5.43 7.44
CA ILE A 24 -0.96 -4.32 7.56
C ILE A 24 0.42 -4.85 7.95
N GLY A 25 1.45 -4.03 7.76
CA GLY A 25 2.79 -4.36 8.20
C GLY A 25 3.42 -5.48 7.38
N GLU A 26 4.15 -6.36 8.03
CA GLU A 26 4.92 -7.43 7.38
C GLU A 26 4.05 -8.40 6.57
N ASN A 27 2.84 -8.70 7.05
CA ASN A 27 1.89 -9.53 6.30
C ASN A 27 1.57 -8.87 4.94
N ALA A 28 1.27 -7.57 4.93
CA ALA A 28 1.00 -6.84 3.71
C ALA A 28 2.24 -6.71 2.81
N HIS A 29 3.42 -6.50 3.41
CA HIS A 29 4.69 -6.44 2.70
C HIS A 29 5.00 -7.75 1.96
N SER A 30 4.77 -8.91 2.59
CA SER A 30 4.98 -10.22 1.97
C SER A 30 4.09 -10.47 0.75
N HIS A 31 2.91 -9.85 0.69
CA HIS A 31 2.03 -9.93 -0.47
C HIS A 31 2.53 -9.09 -1.66
N CYS A 32 3.39 -8.10 -1.44
CA CYS A 32 3.81 -7.14 -2.47
C CYS A 32 4.49 -7.82 -3.67
N SER A 33 5.32 -8.84 -3.42
CA SER A 33 6.03 -9.53 -4.50
C SER A 33 5.13 -10.38 -5.39
N TYR A 34 4.02 -10.90 -4.86
CA TYR A 34 3.15 -11.86 -5.55
C TYR A 34 1.85 -11.22 -6.05
N PHE A 35 1.36 -10.21 -5.33
CA PHE A 35 0.04 -9.60 -5.52
C PHE A 35 0.12 -8.06 -5.46
N PRO A 36 1.05 -7.42 -6.20
CA PRO A 36 1.41 -6.02 -5.99
C PRO A 36 0.24 -5.05 -6.22
N LYS A 37 -0.73 -5.41 -7.06
CA LYS A 37 -1.93 -4.60 -7.33
C LYS A 37 -2.88 -4.44 -6.14
N TYR A 38 -2.82 -5.35 -5.17
CA TYR A 38 -3.66 -5.29 -3.97
C TYR A 38 -2.93 -4.70 -2.76
N VAL A 39 -1.68 -4.26 -2.94
CA VAL A 39 -0.82 -3.77 -1.86
C VAL A 39 -0.52 -2.30 -2.07
N VAL A 40 -0.86 -1.51 -1.06
CA VAL A 40 -0.63 -0.07 -1.02
C VAL A 40 0.55 0.23 -0.09
N TYR A 41 1.48 1.05 -0.56
CA TYR A 41 2.65 1.53 0.17
C TYR A 41 3.04 2.92 -0.37
N ASP A 42 4.05 3.56 0.22
CA ASP A 42 4.51 4.90 -0.17
C ASP A 42 3.44 6.01 -0.10
N VAL A 43 2.39 5.80 0.70
CA VAL A 43 1.26 6.74 0.85
C VAL A 43 1.72 8.13 1.27
N LEU A 44 2.81 8.26 2.04
CA LEU A 44 3.38 9.55 2.43
C LEU A 44 3.90 10.38 1.24
N LYS A 45 4.24 9.75 0.11
CA LYS A 45 4.61 10.47 -1.13
C LYS A 45 3.40 11.08 -1.84
N ILE A 46 2.20 10.59 -1.53
CA ILE A 46 0.93 10.86 -2.22
C ILE A 46 0.02 11.78 -1.39
N ILE A 47 -0.06 11.55 -0.08
CA ILE A 47 -1.02 12.22 0.81
C ILE A 47 -0.87 13.74 0.75
N GLY A 48 -1.99 14.45 0.63
CA GLY A 48 -2.02 15.91 0.56
C GLY A 48 -1.62 16.51 -0.79
N LYS A 49 -1.24 15.70 -1.79
CA LYS A 49 -0.89 16.18 -3.13
C LYS A 49 -2.02 15.99 -4.14
N SER A 50 -2.09 16.90 -5.10
CA SER A 50 -2.85 16.69 -6.34
C SER A 50 -2.20 15.60 -7.19
N ILE A 51 -2.98 14.86 -7.98
CA ILE A 51 -2.43 13.80 -8.85
C ILE A 51 -1.37 14.32 -9.83
N ASN A 52 -1.46 15.60 -10.22
CA ASN A 52 -0.50 16.24 -11.12
C ASN A 52 0.85 16.55 -10.43
N GLU A 53 0.91 16.52 -9.10
CA GLU A 53 2.10 16.77 -8.28
C GLU A 53 2.79 15.47 -7.84
N ILE A 54 2.18 14.32 -8.13
CA ILE A 54 2.70 13.00 -7.78
C ILE A 54 3.60 12.51 -8.92
N ALA A 55 4.88 12.31 -8.60
CA ALA A 55 5.76 11.53 -9.46
C ALA A 55 5.38 10.04 -9.31
N ILE A 56 4.79 9.46 -10.36
CA ILE A 56 4.41 8.04 -10.39
C ILE A 56 5.70 7.21 -10.33
N ASP A 57 5.82 6.37 -9.30
CA ASP A 57 6.93 5.41 -9.20
C ASP A 57 6.58 4.18 -10.07
N PRO A 58 7.39 3.81 -11.07
CA PRO A 58 7.14 2.63 -11.91
C PRO A 58 7.15 1.32 -11.13
N LYS A 59 7.64 1.33 -9.88
CA LYS A 59 7.57 0.17 -8.98
C LYS A 59 6.20 -0.01 -8.35
N TRP A 60 5.34 1.01 -8.31
CA TRP A 60 3.99 0.87 -7.76
C TRP A 60 3.17 -0.06 -8.65
N GLY A 61 2.81 -1.22 -8.10
CA GLY A 61 1.93 -2.15 -8.79
C GLY A 61 0.43 -1.88 -8.58
N PHE A 62 0.08 -0.97 -7.67
CA PHE A 62 -1.29 -0.48 -7.47
C PHE A 62 -1.58 0.70 -8.39
N GLN A 63 -2.87 0.94 -8.69
CA GLN A 63 -3.29 2.05 -9.52
C GLN A 63 -3.65 3.27 -8.68
N LEU A 64 -3.14 4.44 -9.07
CA LEU A 64 -3.61 5.72 -8.55
C LEU A 64 -4.78 6.23 -9.39
N VAL A 65 -5.90 6.53 -8.73
CA VAL A 65 -7.09 7.08 -9.39
C VAL A 65 -7.42 8.46 -8.85
N LYS A 66 -7.72 9.40 -9.75
CA LYS A 66 -8.17 10.75 -9.40
C LYS A 66 -9.66 10.70 -9.08
N HIS A 67 -10.03 10.90 -7.82
CA HIS A 67 -11.42 11.14 -7.43
C HIS A 67 -11.54 12.55 -6.84
N ASN A 68 -12.59 13.32 -7.21
CA ASN A 68 -12.91 14.68 -6.73
C ASN A 68 -12.16 15.17 -5.46
N ARG A 69 -10.96 15.76 -5.68
CA ARG A 69 -10.03 16.35 -4.69
C ARG A 69 -9.40 15.40 -3.65
N ILE A 70 -9.61 14.09 -3.72
CA ILE A 70 -9.04 13.10 -2.79
C ILE A 70 -8.60 11.84 -3.58
N VAL A 71 -7.33 11.48 -3.47
CA VAL A 71 -6.73 10.29 -4.11
C VAL A 71 -7.08 9.04 -3.27
N TYR A 72 -7.61 7.99 -3.91
CA TYR A 72 -7.86 6.68 -3.31
C TYR A 72 -7.10 5.58 -4.07
N PHE A 73 -6.93 4.42 -3.43
CA PHE A 73 -6.27 3.24 -3.97
C PHE A 73 -7.31 2.22 -4.44
N GLN A 74 -7.17 1.69 -5.66
CA GLN A 74 -7.95 0.56 -6.18
C GLN A 74 -7.05 -0.63 -6.51
#